data_AF-A0A7S2Z5U2-F1
#
_entry.id   AF-A0A7S2Z5U2-F1
#
_cell.length_a   1.000
_cell.length_b   1.000
_cell.length_c   1.000
_cell.angle_alpha   90.00
_cell.angle_beta   90.00
_cell.angle_gamma   90.00
#
_symmetry.space_group_name_H-M   'P 1'
#
loop_
_entity.id
_entity.type
_entity.pdbx_description
1 polymer ?
#
loop_
_entity_poly.entity_id
_entity_poly.type
_entity_poly.pdbx_seq_one_letter_code
_entity_poly.pdbx_strand_id
1 'polypeptide(L)'
;ALSVCKKPLEVKCKEALFGSAKLAAKLVKLCTEECEEMMCSPHGSEVLTETLLACENGVLEGKVTEEEAGALFDGVVKIVSDASALLGSEKKVKKETVLENFYGSRTLKNLVLLSCSEGKAVLAKKIWSEVDGSKWVGTQAEKILRGYAMCSQKKMAAKAQKFLKAKK
;
A
#
# COMPACT_ATOMS: atom_id res chain seq x y z
N ALA A 1 11.90 -4.94 42.52
CA ALA A 1 12.52 -5.34 41.24
C ALA A 1 11.43 -5.85 40.31
N LEU A 2 11.13 -5.12 39.23
CA LEU A 2 10.13 -5.56 38.25
C LEU A 2 10.66 -6.82 37.56
N SER A 3 9.93 -7.91 37.74
CA SER A 3 10.24 -9.24 37.19
C SER A 3 10.44 -9.13 35.68
N VAL A 4 11.70 -9.35 35.28
CA VAL A 4 12.22 -9.12 33.94
C VAL A 4 11.59 -10.14 33.01
N CYS A 5 10.83 -9.67 32.01
CA CYS A 5 10.40 -10.51 30.90
C CYS A 5 11.61 -11.25 30.31
N LYS A 6 11.72 -12.56 30.56
CA LYS A 6 12.85 -13.38 30.09
C LYS A 6 12.90 -13.54 28.58
N LYS A 7 11.78 -13.32 27.89
CA LYS A 7 11.66 -13.44 26.43
C LYS A 7 11.86 -12.06 25.78
N PRO A 8 12.70 -11.95 24.72
CA PRO A 8 12.90 -10.69 24.01
C PRO A 8 11.57 -10.07 23.56
N LEU A 9 11.48 -8.73 23.63
CA LEU A 9 10.27 -7.99 23.27
C LEU A 9 9.83 -8.30 21.84
N GLU A 10 10.77 -8.39 20.90
CA GLU A 10 10.50 -8.72 19.50
C GLU A 10 9.82 -10.07 19.32
N VAL A 11 10.27 -11.09 20.07
CA VAL A 11 9.67 -12.44 20.03
C VAL A 11 8.25 -12.39 20.61
N LYS A 12 8.07 -11.65 21.71
CA LYS A 12 6.73 -11.45 22.31
C LYS A 12 5.79 -10.67 21.41
N CYS A 13 6.27 -9.60 20.75
CA CYS A 13 5.46 -8.80 19.83
C CYS A 13 5.09 -9.61 18.59
N LYS A 14 6.02 -10.40 18.04
CA LYS A 14 5.70 -11.36 16.96
C LYS A 14 4.66 -12.39 17.40
N GLU A 15 4.81 -12.98 18.59
CA GLU A 15 3.83 -13.92 19.15
C GLU A 15 2.48 -13.25 19.51
N ALA A 16 2.47 -11.99 19.93
CA ALA A 16 1.25 -11.29 20.34
C ALA A 16 0.48 -10.74 19.13
N LEU A 17 1.17 -10.16 18.15
CA LEU A 17 0.59 -9.61 16.93
C LEU A 17 0.26 -10.73 15.93
N PHE A 18 1.10 -11.77 15.84
CA PHE A 18 1.01 -12.81 14.81
C PHE A 18 1.13 -14.26 15.34
N GLY A 19 1.21 -14.48 16.65
CA GLY A 19 1.24 -15.84 17.21
C GLY A 19 -0.11 -16.55 17.10
N SER A 20 -1.20 -15.82 16.86
CA SER A 20 -2.48 -16.37 16.44
C SER A 20 -2.63 -16.29 14.92
N ALA A 21 -2.50 -17.44 14.24
CA ALA A 21 -2.80 -17.54 12.80
C ALA A 21 -4.21 -17.04 12.46
N LYS A 22 -5.16 -17.23 13.39
CA LYS A 22 -6.55 -16.77 13.24
C LYS A 22 -6.68 -15.25 13.19
N LEU A 23 -5.86 -14.50 13.92
CA LEU A 23 -5.90 -13.04 13.89
C LEU A 23 -5.30 -12.52 12.57
N ALA A 24 -4.14 -13.03 12.18
CA ALA A 24 -3.47 -12.65 10.93
C ALA A 24 -4.37 -12.91 9.71
N ALA A 25 -4.93 -14.12 9.58
CA ALA A 25 -5.85 -14.46 8.48
C ALA A 25 -7.10 -13.57 8.48
N LYS A 26 -7.70 -13.30 9.66
CA LYS A 26 -8.85 -12.39 9.75
C LYS A 26 -8.51 -10.95 9.36
N LEU A 27 -7.33 -10.48 9.74
CA LEU A 27 -6.88 -9.13 9.43
C LEU A 27 -6.64 -8.97 7.92
N VAL A 28 -5.93 -9.92 7.30
CA VAL A 28 -5.74 -9.92 5.84
C VAL A 28 -7.07 -10.00 5.11
N LYS A 29 -7.98 -10.88 5.55
CA LYS A 29 -9.32 -10.98 4.98
C LYS A 29 -10.08 -9.64 5.07
N LEU A 30 -10.12 -9.02 6.25
CA LEU A 30 -10.77 -7.72 6.44
C LEU A 30 -10.16 -6.64 5.54
N CYS A 31 -8.82 -6.56 5.48
CA CYS A 31 -8.12 -5.62 4.62
C CYS A 31 -8.40 -5.85 3.13
N THR A 32 -8.64 -7.09 2.70
CA THR A 32 -9.01 -7.41 1.32
C THR A 32 -10.46 -7.02 1.03
N GLU A 33 -11.39 -7.31 1.94
CA GLU A 33 -12.83 -7.04 1.77
C GLU A 33 -13.14 -5.53 1.80
N GLU A 34 -12.50 -4.78 2.71
CA GLU A 34 -12.77 -3.36 2.97
C GLU A 34 -11.62 -2.45 2.47
N CYS A 35 -10.88 -2.91 1.46
CA CYS A 35 -9.61 -2.28 1.07
C CYS A 35 -9.78 -0.80 0.71
N GLU A 36 -10.81 -0.45 -0.07
CA GLU A 36 -11.04 0.91 -0.53
C GLU A 36 -11.44 1.84 0.63
N GLU A 37 -12.38 1.39 1.48
CA GLU A 37 -12.78 2.10 2.69
C GLU A 37 -11.59 2.33 3.63
N MET A 38 -10.74 1.32 3.82
CA MET A 38 -9.55 1.42 4.66
C MET A 38 -8.54 2.41 4.09
N MET A 39 -8.26 2.40 2.78
CA MET A 39 -7.34 3.37 2.15
C MET A 39 -7.78 4.83 2.38
N CYS A 40 -9.08 5.07 2.39
CA CYS A 40 -9.70 6.38 2.56
C CYS A 40 -10.02 6.75 4.02
N SER A 41 -9.64 5.90 4.98
CA SER A 41 -9.88 6.11 6.41
C SER A 41 -8.63 6.61 7.13
N PRO A 42 -8.76 7.53 8.12
CA PRO A 42 -7.61 8.03 8.89
C PRO A 42 -6.85 6.91 9.63
N HIS A 43 -7.55 5.92 10.19
CA HIS A 43 -6.94 4.83 10.95
C HIS A 43 -6.88 3.53 10.15
N GLY A 44 -7.86 3.30 9.26
CA GLY A 44 -7.87 2.12 8.39
C GLY A 44 -6.64 2.08 7.49
N SER A 45 -6.17 3.24 7.03
CA SER A 45 -5.00 3.33 6.15
C SER A 45 -3.72 2.86 6.82
N GLU A 46 -3.55 3.12 8.12
CA GLU A 46 -2.39 2.66 8.90
C GLU A 46 -2.43 1.14 9.06
N VAL A 47 -3.57 0.59 9.47
CA VAL A 47 -3.76 -0.86 9.63
C VAL A 47 -3.52 -1.60 8.30
N LEU A 48 -4.06 -1.08 7.21
CA LEU A 48 -3.87 -1.64 5.87
C LEU A 48 -2.39 -1.59 5.46
N THR A 49 -1.72 -0.46 5.71
CA THR A 49 -0.30 -0.26 5.39
C THR A 49 0.59 -1.27 6.09
N GLU A 50 0.42 -1.42 7.41
CA GLU A 50 1.20 -2.37 8.20
C GLU A 50 0.91 -3.82 7.79
N THR A 51 -0.35 -4.15 7.49
CA THR A 51 -0.74 -5.50 7.05
C THR A 51 -0.11 -5.85 5.70
N LEU A 52 -0.15 -4.93 4.74
CA LEU A 52 0.47 -5.10 3.43
C LEU A 52 1.99 -5.28 3.54
N LEU A 53 2.66 -4.48 4.37
CA LEU A 53 4.11 -4.60 4.60
C LEU A 53 4.47 -5.89 5.33
N ALA A 54 3.66 -6.32 6.30
CA ALA A 54 3.86 -7.59 6.99
C ALA A 54 3.75 -8.78 6.02
N CYS A 55 2.79 -8.75 5.09
CA CYS A 55 2.69 -9.72 4.00
C CYS A 55 3.93 -9.65 3.09
N GLU A 56 4.28 -8.46 2.60
CA GLU A 56 5.37 -8.27 1.63
C GLU A 56 6.72 -8.72 2.17
N ASN A 57 6.96 -8.49 3.46
CA ASN A 57 8.20 -8.85 4.15
C ASN A 57 8.22 -10.29 4.67
N GLY A 58 7.15 -11.07 4.47
CA GLY A 58 7.05 -12.46 4.96
C GLY A 58 6.91 -12.57 6.48
N VAL A 59 6.51 -11.48 7.16
CA VAL A 59 6.27 -11.51 8.61
C VAL A 59 5.10 -12.43 8.96
N LEU A 60 4.14 -12.57 8.04
CA LEU A 60 2.96 -13.43 8.20
C LEU A 60 3.14 -14.83 7.58
N GLU A 61 4.36 -15.20 7.18
CA GLU A 61 4.64 -16.51 6.59
C GLU A 61 4.23 -17.64 7.56
N GLY A 62 3.51 -18.64 7.03
CA GLY A 62 2.94 -19.74 7.83
C GLY A 62 1.73 -19.36 8.69
N LYS A 63 1.25 -18.11 8.62
CA LYS A 63 0.00 -17.64 9.26
C LYS A 63 -1.08 -17.22 8.26
N VAL A 64 -0.65 -16.79 7.08
CA VAL A 64 -1.46 -16.37 5.94
C VAL A 64 -0.90 -17.09 4.71
N THR A 65 -1.76 -17.55 3.80
CA THR A 65 -1.31 -18.21 2.57
C THR A 65 -0.81 -17.20 1.53
N GLU A 66 -0.02 -17.66 0.56
CA GLU A 66 0.43 -16.78 -0.53
C GLU A 66 -0.75 -16.25 -1.36
N GLU A 67 -1.81 -17.04 -1.51
CA GLU A 67 -3.03 -16.64 -2.22
C GLU A 67 -3.78 -15.54 -1.48
N GLU A 68 -3.88 -15.61 -0.14
CA GLU A 68 -4.53 -14.58 0.67
C GLU A 68 -3.75 -13.26 0.61
N ALA A 69 -2.41 -13.32 0.73
CA ALA A 69 -1.56 -12.15 0.59
C ALA A 69 -1.59 -11.58 -0.84
N GLY A 70 -1.60 -12.46 -1.84
CA GLY A 70 -1.72 -12.10 -3.26
C GLY A 70 -3.03 -11.38 -3.55
N ALA A 71 -4.16 -11.91 -3.06
CA ALA A 71 -5.48 -11.31 -3.21
C ALA A 71 -5.56 -9.91 -2.60
N LEU A 72 -4.93 -9.69 -1.45
CA LEU A 72 -4.84 -8.35 -0.85
C LEU A 72 -4.06 -7.39 -1.75
N PHE A 73 -2.91 -7.80 -2.30
CA PHE A 73 -2.13 -6.99 -3.23
C PHE A 73 -2.90 -6.69 -4.52
N ASP A 74 -3.59 -7.69 -5.07
CA ASP A 74 -4.44 -7.55 -6.25
C ASP A 74 -5.60 -6.59 -6.01
N GLY A 75 -6.22 -6.63 -4.83
CA GLY A 75 -7.27 -5.70 -4.42
C GLY A 75 -6.80 -4.24 -4.47
N VAL A 76 -5.65 -3.94 -3.84
CA VAL A 76 -5.05 -2.59 -3.90
C VAL A 76 -4.77 -2.18 -5.34
N VAL A 77 -4.11 -3.04 -6.11
CA VAL A 77 -3.71 -2.73 -7.49
C VAL A 77 -4.93 -2.45 -8.36
N LYS A 78 -5.99 -3.26 -8.24
CA LYS A 78 -7.24 -3.06 -8.96
C LYS A 78 -7.88 -1.73 -8.62
N ILE A 79 -8.02 -1.41 -7.33
CA ILE A 79 -8.58 -0.13 -6.86
C ILE A 79 -7.82 1.06 -7.45
N VAL A 80 -6.48 1.00 -7.45
CA VAL A 80 -5.65 2.09 -7.97
C VAL A 80 -5.74 2.18 -9.50
N SER A 81 -5.79 1.04 -10.21
CA SER A 81 -5.94 1.00 -11.66
C SER A 81 -7.30 1.55 -12.09
N ASP A 82 -8.38 1.11 -11.45
CA ASP A 82 -9.75 1.59 -11.70
C ASP A 82 -9.86 3.10 -11.44
N ALA A 83 -9.32 3.58 -10.31
CA ALA A 83 -9.27 5.02 -10.01
C ALA A 83 -8.43 5.79 -11.05
N SER A 84 -7.31 5.23 -11.51
CA SER A 84 -6.45 5.87 -12.50
C SER A 84 -7.07 5.90 -13.90
N ALA A 85 -7.96 4.97 -14.23
CA ALA A 85 -8.71 4.95 -15.47
C ALA A 85 -9.79 6.04 -15.51
N LEU A 86 -10.30 6.44 -14.34
CA LEU A 86 -11.32 7.47 -14.18
C LEU A 86 -10.75 8.90 -14.15
N LEU A 87 -9.47 9.07 -13.85
CA LEU A 87 -8.79 10.37 -13.85
C LEU A 87 -8.91 11.07 -15.22
N GLY A 88 -9.50 12.26 -15.22
CA GLY A 88 -9.70 13.06 -16.43
C GLY A 88 -10.91 12.64 -17.28
N SER A 89 -11.73 11.69 -16.82
CA SER A 89 -13.00 11.38 -17.47
C SER A 89 -14.06 12.44 -17.13
N GLU A 90 -14.86 12.87 -18.11
CA GLU A 90 -15.98 13.80 -17.90
C GLU A 90 -17.16 13.17 -17.13
N LYS A 91 -17.11 11.85 -16.93
CA LYS A 91 -18.09 11.13 -16.12
C LYS A 91 -17.90 11.53 -14.66
N LYS A 92 -18.76 12.44 -14.18
CA LYS A 92 -18.90 12.76 -12.75
C LYS A 92 -19.24 11.48 -11.98
N VAL A 93 -18.22 10.82 -11.43
CA VAL A 93 -18.42 9.79 -10.43
C VAL A 93 -18.97 10.49 -9.18
N LYS A 94 -20.10 10.00 -8.65
CA LYS A 94 -20.74 10.60 -7.47
C LYS A 94 -19.88 10.46 -6.21
N LYS A 95 -18.94 9.51 -6.20
CA LYS A 95 -18.02 9.21 -5.11
C LYS A 95 -16.61 9.60 -5.54
N GLU A 96 -15.90 10.30 -4.66
CA GLU A 96 -14.49 10.61 -4.81
C GLU A 96 -13.67 9.31 -4.92
N THR A 97 -12.76 9.22 -5.90
CA THR A 97 -11.89 8.06 -6.05
C THR A 97 -10.76 8.06 -5.01
N VAL A 98 -10.10 6.92 -4.78
CA VAL A 98 -8.93 6.83 -3.88
C VAL A 98 -7.81 7.80 -4.26
N LEU A 99 -7.64 8.10 -5.56
CA LEU A 99 -6.61 9.00 -6.06
C LEU A 99 -6.93 10.49 -5.82
N GLU A 100 -8.21 10.82 -5.67
CA GLU A 100 -8.68 12.18 -5.37
C GLU A 100 -8.82 12.40 -3.86
N ASN A 101 -9.15 11.33 -3.12
CA ASN A 101 -9.32 11.35 -1.68
C ASN A 101 -8.04 11.75 -0.92
N PHE A 102 -8.21 12.60 0.09
CA PHE A 102 -7.11 13.10 0.91
C PHE A 102 -6.32 11.95 1.59
N TYR A 103 -7.03 11.03 2.24
CA TYR A 103 -6.40 9.87 2.88
C TYR A 103 -5.95 8.88 1.82
N GLY A 104 -6.80 8.52 0.85
CA GLY A 104 -6.48 7.54 -0.20
C GLY A 104 -5.18 7.84 -0.94
N SER A 105 -5.02 9.07 -1.45
CA SER A 105 -3.81 9.49 -2.17
C SER A 105 -2.56 9.53 -1.28
N ARG A 106 -2.73 9.83 0.02
CA ARG A 106 -1.64 9.83 1.00
C ARG A 106 -1.24 8.40 1.38
N THR A 107 -2.21 7.54 1.64
CA THR A 107 -2.02 6.12 1.91
C THR A 107 -1.24 5.47 0.78
N LEU A 108 -1.66 5.70 -0.46
CA LEU A 108 -0.98 5.13 -1.63
C LEU A 108 0.46 5.66 -1.79
N LYS A 109 0.69 6.96 -1.59
CA LYS A 109 2.05 7.51 -1.57
C LYS A 109 2.91 6.81 -0.51
N ASN A 110 2.38 6.65 0.70
CA ASN A 110 3.10 6.03 1.81
C ASN A 110 3.38 4.54 1.53
N LEU A 111 2.39 3.80 1.02
CA LEU A 111 2.54 2.42 0.61
C LEU A 111 3.66 2.23 -0.41
N VAL A 112 3.70 3.08 -1.45
CA VAL A 112 4.78 3.05 -2.45
C VAL A 112 6.13 3.32 -1.80
N LEU A 113 6.21 4.32 -0.93
CA LEU A 113 7.46 4.68 -0.27
C LEU A 113 7.97 3.53 0.60
N LEU A 114 7.12 3.01 1.49
CA LEU A 114 7.46 1.95 2.43
C LEU A 114 7.72 0.62 1.72
N SER A 115 6.92 0.24 0.73
CA SER A 115 7.18 -0.94 -0.10
C SER A 115 8.56 -0.85 -0.79
N CYS A 116 8.97 0.36 -1.20
CA CYS A 116 10.27 0.59 -1.81
C CYS A 116 11.46 0.68 -0.83
N SER A 117 11.26 1.16 0.40
CA SER A 117 12.34 1.38 1.38
C SER A 117 12.50 0.25 2.38
N GLU A 118 11.38 -0.30 2.85
CA GLU A 118 11.29 -1.31 3.90
C GLU A 118 10.77 -2.65 3.38
N GLY A 119 10.07 -2.63 2.24
CA GLY A 119 9.56 -3.80 1.54
C GLY A 119 10.53 -4.39 0.51
N LYS A 120 10.05 -5.41 -0.20
CA LYS A 120 10.72 -6.02 -1.36
C LYS A 120 10.36 -5.31 -2.68
N ALA A 121 9.70 -4.15 -2.59
CA ALA A 121 9.09 -3.37 -3.65
C ALA A 121 8.07 -4.15 -4.50
N VAL A 122 7.46 -5.21 -3.97
CA VAL A 122 6.51 -6.07 -4.70
C VAL A 122 5.24 -5.29 -5.03
N LEU A 123 4.60 -4.69 -4.02
CA LEU A 123 3.39 -3.92 -4.22
C LEU A 123 3.65 -2.71 -5.12
N ALA A 124 4.72 -1.95 -4.86
CA ALA A 124 5.09 -0.81 -5.68
C ALA A 124 5.32 -1.19 -7.15
N LYS A 125 6.00 -2.31 -7.43
CA LYS A 125 6.18 -2.79 -8.82
C LYS A 125 4.86 -3.18 -9.47
N LYS A 126 3.98 -3.86 -8.73
CA LYS A 126 2.69 -4.34 -9.23
C LYS A 126 1.75 -3.18 -9.56
N ILE A 127 1.71 -2.16 -8.71
CA ILE A 127 0.95 -0.93 -9.01
C ILE A 127 1.55 -0.24 -10.25
N TRP A 128 2.88 -0.10 -10.30
CA TRP A 128 3.55 0.57 -11.43
C TRP A 128 3.37 -0.14 -12.78
N SER A 129 3.17 -1.46 -12.81
CA SER A 129 2.92 -2.20 -14.05
C SER A 129 1.50 -2.01 -14.58
N GLU A 130 0.51 -1.80 -13.69
CA GLU A 130 -0.91 -1.69 -14.06
C GLU A 130 -1.37 -0.25 -14.34
N VAL A 131 -0.58 0.75 -13.97
CA VAL A 131 -1.00 2.16 -14.07
C VAL A 131 -0.06 3.01 -14.93
N ASP A 132 -0.67 3.90 -15.72
CA ASP A 132 0.06 4.95 -16.42
C ASP A 132 0.21 6.18 -15.52
N GLY A 133 1.33 6.22 -14.78
CA GLY A 133 1.65 7.33 -13.88
C GLY A 133 1.74 8.70 -14.56
N SER A 134 1.84 8.80 -15.90
CA SER A 134 1.79 10.09 -16.59
C SER A 134 0.45 10.80 -16.39
N LYS A 135 -0.64 10.05 -16.21
CA LYS A 135 -2.00 10.57 -15.94
C LYS A 135 -2.12 11.23 -14.56
N TRP A 136 -1.16 11.00 -13.67
CA TRP A 136 -1.16 11.59 -12.32
C TRP A 136 -0.50 12.97 -12.29
N VAL A 137 0.19 13.37 -13.35
CA VAL A 137 0.83 14.68 -13.43
C VAL A 137 -0.23 15.77 -13.43
N GLY A 138 -0.08 16.77 -12.55
CA GLY A 138 -1.07 17.85 -12.46
C GLY A 138 -2.30 17.55 -11.60
N THR A 139 -2.48 16.33 -11.10
CA THR A 139 -3.62 15.95 -10.25
C THR A 139 -3.20 15.79 -8.78
N GLN A 140 -4.16 15.54 -7.89
CA GLN A 140 -3.89 15.13 -6.50
C GLN A 140 -2.92 13.93 -6.44
N ALA A 141 -3.05 12.99 -7.38
CA ALA A 141 -2.25 11.78 -7.44
C ALA A 141 -0.75 12.03 -7.75
N GLU A 142 -0.35 13.25 -8.17
CA GLU A 142 1.06 13.61 -8.43
C GLU A 142 1.95 13.33 -7.20
N LYS A 143 1.41 13.41 -5.98
CA LYS A 143 2.15 13.09 -4.74
C LYS A 143 2.63 11.63 -4.69
N ILE A 144 1.96 10.71 -5.37
CA ILE A 144 2.34 9.30 -5.46
C ILE A 144 3.55 9.14 -6.39
N LEU A 145 3.62 9.92 -7.49
CA LEU A 145 4.83 9.98 -8.33
C LEU A 145 6.04 10.45 -7.54
N ARG A 146 5.86 11.36 -6.58
CA ARG A 146 6.95 11.78 -5.68
C ARG A 146 7.39 10.65 -4.76
N GLY A 147 6.47 9.79 -4.33
CA GLY A 147 6.81 8.53 -3.64
C GLY A 147 7.68 7.63 -4.51
N TYR A 148 7.26 7.35 -5.75
CA TYR A 148 8.06 6.57 -6.71
C TYR A 148 9.41 7.19 -7.02
N ALA A 149 9.51 8.52 -7.10
CA ALA A 149 10.77 9.22 -7.36
C ALA A 149 11.82 9.03 -6.25
N MET A 150 11.38 8.69 -5.03
CA MET A 150 12.22 8.35 -3.88
C MET A 150 12.42 6.83 -3.71
N CYS A 151 11.84 6.01 -4.59
CA CYS A 151 11.95 4.57 -4.52
C CYS A 151 13.39 4.09 -4.77
N SER A 152 13.84 3.05 -4.06
CA SER A 152 15.14 2.39 -4.27
C SER A 152 15.29 1.78 -5.67
N GLN A 153 14.18 1.49 -6.34
CA GLN A 153 14.14 0.89 -7.68
C GLN A 153 14.44 1.94 -8.75
N LYS A 154 15.73 2.04 -9.13
CA LYS A 154 16.27 3.07 -10.04
C LYS A 154 15.45 3.32 -11.31
N LYS A 155 14.94 2.26 -11.96
CA LYS A 155 14.13 2.38 -13.19
C LYS A 155 12.80 3.10 -12.94
N MET A 156 12.08 2.73 -11.89
CA MET A 156 10.81 3.37 -11.52
C MET A 156 11.05 4.81 -11.07
N ALA A 157 12.06 5.03 -10.21
CA ALA A 157 12.42 6.35 -9.72
C ALA A 157 12.80 7.31 -10.86
N ALA A 158 13.64 6.87 -11.79
CA ALA A 158 14.04 7.69 -12.94
C ALA A 158 12.84 8.04 -13.85
N LYS A 159 11.93 7.09 -14.09
CA LYS A 159 10.74 7.33 -14.92
C LYS A 159 9.75 8.28 -14.23
N ALA A 160 9.51 8.11 -12.92
CA ALA A 160 8.69 9.04 -12.13
C ALA A 160 9.28 10.47 -12.12
N GLN A 161 10.60 10.61 -11.96
CA GLN A 161 11.26 11.91 -12.04
C GLN A 161 11.13 12.57 -13.42
N LYS A 162 11.15 11.80 -14.51
CA LYS A 162 10.90 12.33 -15.86
C LYS A 162 9.48 12.90 -15.98
N PHE A 163 8.47 12.19 -15.50
CA PHE A 163 7.08 12.69 -15.49
C PHE A 163 6.95 13.99 -14.70
N LEU A 164 7.57 14.07 -13.50
CA LEU A 164 7.54 15.27 -12.67
C LEU A 164 8.28 16.47 -13.29
N LYS A 165 9.31 16.23 -14.11
CA LYS A 165 10.08 17.29 -14.79
C LYS A 165 9.42 17.81 -16.06
N ALA A 166 8.62 16.99 -16.75
CA ALA A 166 7.94 17.36 -17.98
C ALA A 166 6.86 18.46 -17.82
N LYS A 167 6.55 18.86 -16.58
CA LYS A 167 5.61 19.92 -16.23
C LYS A 167 6.26 21.32 -16.10
N LYS A 168 7.59 21.41 -16.19
CA LYS A 168 8.32 22.68 -16.14
C LYS A 168 8.50 23.30 -17.50
#